data_AF-A0A521C294-F1
#
_entry.id   AF-A0A521C294-F1
#
_cell.length_a   1.000
_cell.length_b   1.000
_cell.length_c   1.000
_cell.angle_alpha   90.00
_cell.angle_beta   90.00
_cell.angle_gamma   90.00
#
_symmetry.space_group_name_H-M   'P 1'
#
loop_
_entity.id
_entity.type
_entity.pdbx_description
1 polymer ?
#
loop_
_entity_poly.entity_id
_entity_poly.type
_entity_poly.pdbx_seq_one_letter_code
_entity_poly.pdbx_strand_id
1 'polypeptide(L)'
;MIRPSTYEHSRYLEAKRTVDDRALHRPTLDRLREALEGRAAPLRVVEAGCGTGTMLRRLLEWGVLPDEIVYRGYDLRDEALDRAVDELERWADGAGYGVGIDDFETTRTVRLDAPGTGTVTATFAAADAVEVARRSDAEYDLLVGCAFLDIVDLDRALDPLLGLVPDGFAYFPITFDGETFLAPEHGDEAEVGGTTERVVLDVYHATMDAPGRPGGSRTGRDLFSELPAVGGEVVAAGGSDWLVTPPYPAEEAYFLHHLVDGIEGAVREAVTEGGGEIGGDGDEAASQLSPAAVSAWADTRHRAVSDERLTFGAHNLDVIARVGSNDG
;
A
#
# COMPACT_ATOMS: atom_id res chain seq x y z
N MET A 1 -20.85 -0.52 -14.49
CA MET A 1 -19.73 -1.37 -14.98
C MET A 1 -19.99 -2.83 -14.65
N ILE A 2 -19.33 -3.82 -15.29
CA ILE A 2 -19.64 -5.25 -15.06
C ILE A 2 -18.57 -5.87 -14.14
N ARG A 3 -18.99 -6.73 -13.19
CA ARG A 3 -18.10 -7.55 -12.35
C ARG A 3 -17.03 -8.25 -13.21
N PRO A 4 -15.73 -8.10 -12.93
CA PRO A 4 -14.68 -8.82 -13.64
C PRO A 4 -14.82 -10.33 -13.51
N SER A 5 -14.42 -11.08 -14.54
CA SER A 5 -14.32 -12.54 -14.47
C SER A 5 -13.00 -13.03 -13.87
N THR A 6 -12.00 -12.15 -13.79
CA THR A 6 -10.66 -12.43 -13.27
C THR A 6 -10.10 -11.23 -12.51
N TYR A 7 -9.30 -11.51 -11.48
CA TYR A 7 -8.64 -10.52 -10.65
C TYR A 7 -7.12 -10.69 -10.74
N GLU A 8 -6.43 -9.65 -11.20
CA GLU A 8 -4.99 -9.63 -11.40
C GLU A 8 -4.39 -8.59 -10.45
N HIS A 9 -3.40 -9.00 -9.68
CA HIS A 9 -2.83 -8.13 -8.64
C HIS A 9 -2.16 -6.88 -9.21
N SER A 10 -1.40 -7.01 -10.30
CA SER A 10 -0.74 -5.85 -10.95
C SER A 10 -1.74 -4.86 -11.54
N ARG A 11 -2.89 -5.33 -12.04
CA ARG A 11 -4.00 -4.45 -12.46
C ARG A 11 -4.66 -3.77 -11.27
N TYR A 12 -4.85 -4.48 -10.15
CA TYR A 12 -5.37 -3.89 -8.92
C TYR A 12 -4.48 -2.74 -8.42
N LEU A 13 -3.17 -2.91 -8.42
CA LEU A 13 -2.21 -1.87 -8.03
C LEU A 13 -2.34 -0.60 -8.89
N GLU A 14 -2.50 -0.75 -10.21
CA GLU A 14 -2.75 0.41 -11.09
C GLU A 14 -4.17 0.99 -10.90
N ALA A 15 -5.19 0.16 -10.71
CA ALA A 15 -6.57 0.61 -10.49
C ALA A 15 -6.72 1.43 -9.21
N LYS A 16 -5.93 1.09 -8.19
CA LYS A 16 -5.84 1.78 -6.90
C LYS A 16 -5.12 3.14 -7.00
N ARG A 17 -4.34 3.39 -8.06
CA ARG A 17 -3.48 4.59 -8.17
C ARG A 17 -4.22 5.88 -7.87
N THR A 18 -5.36 6.10 -8.51
CA THR A 18 -6.14 7.34 -8.36
C THR A 18 -6.79 7.47 -6.98
N VAL A 19 -7.09 6.35 -6.31
CA VAL A 19 -7.60 6.32 -4.94
C VAL A 19 -6.52 6.80 -3.99
N ASP A 20 -5.33 6.21 -4.08
CA ASP A 20 -4.15 6.62 -3.32
C ASP A 20 -3.78 8.09 -3.58
N ASP A 21 -3.81 8.54 -4.84
CA ASP A 21 -3.43 9.91 -5.20
C ASP A 21 -4.31 10.94 -4.49
N ARG A 22 -5.59 10.63 -4.25
CA ARG A 22 -6.51 11.48 -3.50
C ARG A 22 -6.35 11.34 -1.99
N ALA A 23 -5.92 10.17 -1.53
CA ALA A 23 -5.79 9.83 -0.11
C ALA A 23 -4.51 10.38 0.52
N LEU A 24 -3.39 10.39 -0.20
CA LEU A 24 -2.10 10.81 0.35
C LEU A 24 -2.17 12.21 0.98
N HIS A 25 -1.77 12.28 2.25
CA HIS A 25 -1.92 13.46 3.09
C HIS A 25 -0.93 14.55 2.67
N ARG A 26 -1.44 15.55 1.95
CA ARG A 26 -0.63 16.62 1.34
C ARG A 26 0.30 17.35 2.33
N PRO A 27 -0.14 17.73 3.55
CA PRO A 27 0.77 18.33 4.52
C PRO A 27 1.93 17.41 4.94
N THR A 28 1.71 16.09 5.00
CA THR A 28 2.79 15.13 5.30
C THR A 28 3.77 15.07 4.13
N LEU A 29 3.27 15.01 2.89
CA LEU A 29 4.13 15.06 1.69
C LEU A 29 4.94 16.35 1.58
N ASP A 30 4.34 17.50 1.89
CA ASP A 30 5.05 18.79 1.90
C ASP A 30 6.17 18.77 2.94
N ARG A 31 5.91 18.19 4.13
CA ARG A 31 6.93 18.02 5.16
C ARG A 31 8.06 17.08 4.71
N LEU A 32 7.75 16.01 3.97
CA LEU A 32 8.77 15.13 3.37
C LEU A 32 9.64 15.92 2.40
N ARG A 33 9.03 16.69 1.50
CA ARG A 33 9.75 17.53 0.54
C ARG A 33 10.72 18.47 1.25
N GLU A 34 10.24 19.21 2.25
CA GLU A 34 11.08 20.11 3.07
C GLU A 34 12.23 19.38 3.77
N ALA A 35 11.98 18.15 4.24
CA ALA A 35 12.99 17.34 4.91
C ALA A 35 14.12 16.86 3.97
N LEU A 36 13.81 16.71 2.68
CA LEU A 36 14.78 16.32 1.64
C LEU A 36 15.54 17.51 1.03
N GLU A 37 15.10 18.75 1.30
CA GLU A 37 15.79 19.94 0.81
C GLU A 37 17.22 20.02 1.33
N GLY A 38 18.18 20.25 0.42
CA GLY A 38 19.60 20.37 0.77
C GLY A 38 20.33 19.06 1.04
N ARG A 39 19.69 17.89 0.88
CA ARG A 39 20.40 16.60 0.81
C ARG A 39 21.36 16.58 -0.37
N ALA A 40 22.45 15.84 -0.23
CA ALA A 40 23.45 15.71 -1.27
C ALA A 40 22.87 14.97 -2.49
N ALA A 41 23.30 15.39 -3.68
CA ALA A 41 23.01 14.67 -4.91
C ALA A 41 24.05 13.54 -5.16
N PRO A 42 23.64 12.40 -5.72
CA PRO A 42 22.25 12.02 -5.98
C PRO A 42 21.53 11.63 -4.68
N LEU A 43 20.23 11.97 -4.58
CA LEU A 43 19.39 11.47 -3.50
C LEU A 43 19.15 9.97 -3.68
N ARG A 44 19.46 9.18 -2.66
CA ARG A 44 19.34 7.72 -2.66
C ARG A 44 18.04 7.33 -1.99
N VAL A 45 17.14 6.71 -2.75
CA VAL A 45 15.83 6.29 -2.26
C VAL A 45 15.72 4.77 -2.35
N VAL A 46 15.21 4.14 -1.30
CA VAL A 46 14.83 2.73 -1.28
C VAL A 46 13.33 2.61 -1.02
N GLU A 47 12.65 1.76 -1.77
CA GLU A 47 11.23 1.44 -1.57
C GLU A 47 11.05 -0.05 -1.28
N ALA A 48 10.38 -0.33 -0.16
CA ALA A 48 9.93 -1.66 0.23
C ALA A 48 8.47 -1.87 -0.23
N GLY A 49 8.23 -2.92 -1.01
CA GLY A 49 6.90 -3.17 -1.59
C GLY A 49 6.57 -2.23 -2.73
N CYS A 50 7.50 -2.05 -3.69
CA CYS A 50 7.34 -1.05 -4.75
C CYS A 50 6.21 -1.33 -5.73
N GLY A 51 5.68 -2.55 -5.76
CA GLY A 51 4.61 -2.96 -6.66
C GLY A 51 4.90 -2.59 -8.10
N THR A 52 4.02 -1.79 -8.70
CA THR A 52 4.12 -1.31 -10.08
C THR A 52 4.88 0.02 -10.22
N GLY A 53 5.72 0.38 -9.24
CA GLY A 53 6.58 1.57 -9.29
C GLY A 53 5.81 2.89 -9.21
N THR A 54 4.57 2.86 -8.71
CA THR A 54 3.69 4.04 -8.71
C THR A 54 4.21 5.15 -7.78
N MET A 55 4.85 4.81 -6.67
CA MET A 55 5.35 5.82 -5.75
C MET A 55 6.50 6.65 -6.33
N LEU A 56 7.44 6.02 -7.06
CA LEU A 56 8.47 6.75 -7.81
C LEU A 56 7.84 7.78 -8.77
N ARG A 57 6.87 7.34 -9.58
CA ARG A 57 6.16 8.22 -10.53
C ARG A 57 5.49 9.39 -9.81
N ARG A 58 4.79 9.15 -8.70
CA ARG A 58 4.16 10.20 -7.88
C ARG A 58 5.17 11.20 -7.34
N LEU A 59 6.26 10.72 -6.77
CA LEU A 59 7.26 11.56 -6.13
C LEU A 59 7.99 12.46 -7.14
N LEU A 60 8.20 11.96 -8.38
CA LEU A 60 8.70 12.76 -9.49
C LEU A 60 7.64 13.75 -10.00
N GLU A 61 6.43 13.27 -10.31
CA GLU A 61 5.34 14.08 -10.88
C GLU A 61 4.92 15.23 -9.94
N TRP A 62 4.98 15.01 -8.63
CA TRP A 62 4.61 16.01 -7.62
C TRP A 62 5.80 16.88 -7.18
N GLY A 63 6.98 16.68 -7.77
CA GLY A 63 8.17 17.48 -7.48
C GLY A 63 8.65 17.36 -6.03
N VAL A 64 8.48 16.17 -5.42
CA VAL A 64 8.97 15.88 -4.06
C VAL A 64 10.47 15.57 -4.09
N LEU A 65 10.93 14.86 -5.12
CA LEU A 65 12.34 14.48 -5.25
C LEU A 65 13.16 15.56 -5.99
N PRO A 66 14.46 15.67 -5.70
CA PRO A 66 15.37 16.58 -6.39
C PRO A 66 15.74 16.08 -7.80
N ASP A 67 16.58 16.84 -8.51
CA ASP A 67 16.90 16.56 -9.91
C ASP A 67 17.73 15.29 -10.14
N GLU A 68 18.59 14.88 -9.20
CA GLU A 68 19.47 13.72 -9.33
C GLU A 68 19.10 12.64 -8.30
N ILE A 69 18.67 11.47 -8.79
CA ILE A 69 18.07 10.41 -7.97
C ILE A 69 18.66 9.05 -8.33
N VAL A 70 18.99 8.26 -7.30
CA VAL A 70 19.21 6.82 -7.40
C VAL A 70 18.10 6.12 -6.62
N TYR A 71 17.27 5.35 -7.32
CA TYR A 71 16.10 4.69 -6.76
C TYR A 71 16.26 3.18 -6.77
N ARG A 72 15.93 2.52 -5.65
CA ARG A 72 15.93 1.07 -5.53
C ARG A 72 14.56 0.58 -5.05
N GLY A 73 13.83 -0.14 -5.90
CA GLY A 73 12.53 -0.73 -5.55
C GLY A 73 12.62 -2.23 -5.38
N TYR A 74 12.02 -2.76 -4.32
CA TYR A 74 11.90 -4.20 -4.08
C TYR A 74 10.43 -4.62 -3.96
N ASP A 75 10.04 -5.66 -4.68
CA ASP A 75 8.76 -6.38 -4.51
C ASP A 75 9.04 -7.87 -4.65
N LEU A 76 8.16 -8.74 -4.16
CA LEU A 76 8.31 -10.19 -4.27
C LEU A 76 7.92 -10.73 -5.66
N ARG A 77 7.14 -9.97 -6.43
CA ARG A 77 6.50 -10.44 -7.66
C ARG A 77 7.16 -9.87 -8.89
N ASP A 78 7.77 -10.73 -9.70
CA ASP A 78 8.36 -10.34 -10.98
C ASP A 78 7.34 -9.66 -11.91
N GLU A 79 6.09 -10.11 -11.93
CA GLU A 79 5.05 -9.53 -12.78
C GLU A 79 4.72 -8.08 -12.38
N ALA A 80 4.88 -7.73 -11.09
CA ALA A 80 4.70 -6.34 -10.64
C ALA A 80 5.88 -5.47 -11.10
N LEU A 81 7.09 -6.01 -11.10
CA LEU A 81 8.30 -5.29 -11.52
C LEU A 81 8.37 -5.10 -13.03
N ASP A 82 7.96 -6.10 -13.82
CA ASP A 82 7.80 -5.94 -15.27
C ASP A 82 6.80 -4.82 -15.56
N ARG A 83 5.67 -4.83 -14.86
CA ARG A 83 4.66 -3.76 -14.94
C ARG A 83 5.24 -2.40 -14.52
N ALA A 84 6.11 -2.36 -13.50
CA ALA A 84 6.74 -1.12 -13.05
C ALA A 84 7.61 -0.48 -14.14
N VAL A 85 8.38 -1.29 -14.88
CA VAL A 85 9.18 -0.81 -16.01
C VAL A 85 8.28 -0.27 -17.11
N ASP A 86 7.28 -1.04 -17.53
CA ASP A 86 6.33 -0.63 -18.59
C ASP A 86 5.60 0.67 -18.24
N GLU A 87 5.18 0.80 -16.98
CA GLU A 87 4.45 1.96 -16.47
C GLU A 87 5.34 3.19 -16.32
N LEU A 88 6.60 3.00 -15.92
CA LEU A 88 7.58 4.07 -15.82
C LEU A 88 7.97 4.59 -17.20
N GLU A 89 8.20 3.70 -18.18
CA GLU A 89 8.47 4.08 -19.57
C GLU A 89 7.32 4.88 -20.18
N ARG A 90 6.08 4.39 -20.05
CA ARG A 90 4.89 5.08 -20.58
C ARG A 90 4.64 6.43 -19.92
N TRP A 91 4.85 6.52 -18.60
CA TRP A 91 4.75 7.80 -17.90
C TRP A 91 5.85 8.78 -18.34
N ALA A 92 7.09 8.28 -18.46
CA ALA A 92 8.25 9.08 -18.84
C ALA A 92 8.11 9.69 -20.25
N ASP A 93 7.62 8.92 -21.23
CA ASP A 93 7.31 9.42 -22.59
C ASP A 93 6.29 10.56 -22.55
N GLY A 94 5.19 10.37 -21.81
CA GLY A 94 4.17 11.41 -21.62
C GLY A 94 4.66 12.66 -20.88
N ALA A 95 5.64 12.51 -20.00
CA ALA A 95 6.27 13.59 -19.23
C ALA A 95 7.49 14.22 -19.95
N GLY A 96 7.90 13.70 -21.11
CA GLY A 96 8.98 14.23 -21.94
C GLY A 96 10.39 13.80 -21.54
N TYR A 97 10.54 12.77 -20.70
CA TYR A 97 11.86 12.24 -20.32
C TYR A 97 12.48 11.41 -21.45
N GLY A 98 13.80 11.47 -21.58
CA GLY A 98 14.55 10.44 -22.31
C GLY A 98 14.60 9.16 -21.49
N VAL A 99 14.37 7.99 -22.13
CA VAL A 99 14.33 6.70 -21.44
C VAL A 99 15.43 5.77 -21.98
N GLY A 100 16.21 5.20 -21.07
CA GLY A 100 17.13 4.09 -21.35
C GLY A 100 16.84 2.92 -20.43
N ILE A 101 16.67 1.72 -21.00
CA ILE A 101 16.37 0.50 -20.22
C ILE A 101 17.54 -0.47 -20.37
N ASP A 102 18.10 -0.88 -19.23
CA ASP A 102 19.04 -1.98 -19.13
C ASP A 102 18.38 -3.10 -18.31
N ASP A 103 18.13 -4.22 -18.96
CA ASP A 103 17.61 -5.41 -18.30
C ASP A 103 18.75 -6.40 -18.01
N PHE A 104 18.84 -6.84 -16.76
CA PHE A 104 19.79 -7.83 -16.29
C PHE A 104 19.03 -9.00 -15.69
N GLU A 105 19.65 -10.18 -15.65
CA GLU A 105 19.02 -11.44 -15.20
C GLU A 105 18.29 -11.33 -13.85
N THR A 106 18.73 -10.45 -12.95
CA THR A 106 18.17 -10.30 -11.60
C THR A 106 17.62 -8.89 -11.30
N THR A 107 17.75 -7.95 -12.23
CA THR A 107 17.37 -6.55 -11.99
C THR A 107 16.97 -5.85 -13.27
N ARG A 108 15.93 -5.01 -13.18
CA ARG A 108 15.51 -4.14 -14.28
C ARG A 108 15.92 -2.71 -13.95
N THR A 109 16.75 -2.08 -14.79
CA THR A 109 17.20 -0.70 -14.58
C THR A 109 16.65 0.23 -15.64
N VAL A 110 16.01 1.31 -15.20
CA VAL A 110 15.49 2.38 -16.06
C VAL A 110 16.22 3.66 -15.73
N ARG A 111 16.79 4.30 -16.75
CA ARG A 111 17.36 5.65 -16.67
C ARG A 111 16.43 6.63 -17.33
N LEU A 112 16.13 7.71 -16.61
CA LEU A 112 15.30 8.80 -17.08
C LEU A 112 16.13 10.08 -17.11
N ASP A 113 16.19 10.72 -18.26
CA ASP A 113 16.83 12.03 -18.45
C ASP A 113 15.72 13.09 -18.57
N ALA A 114 15.60 13.95 -17.55
CA ALA A 114 14.58 15.00 -17.55
C ALA A 114 14.88 16.06 -18.64
N PRO A 115 13.85 16.77 -19.16
CA PRO A 115 14.06 17.97 -19.98
C PRO A 115 14.82 19.07 -19.20
N GLY A 116 16.15 19.01 -19.21
CA GLY A 116 17.02 19.82 -18.36
C GLY A 116 18.31 19.09 -18.00
N THR A 117 18.64 19.05 -16.70
CA THR A 117 19.86 18.38 -16.17
C THR A 117 19.56 17.27 -15.14
N GLY A 118 18.29 16.99 -14.86
CA GLY A 118 17.92 15.95 -13.89
C GLY A 118 18.09 14.54 -14.44
N THR A 119 18.56 13.62 -13.60
CA THR A 119 18.74 12.20 -13.94
C THR A 119 18.14 11.32 -12.85
N VAL A 120 17.39 10.30 -13.27
CA VAL A 120 16.85 9.27 -12.39
C VAL A 120 17.39 7.94 -12.83
N THR A 121 18.07 7.21 -11.96
CA THR A 121 18.39 5.80 -12.18
C THR A 121 17.56 4.95 -11.23
N ALA A 122 16.55 4.27 -11.76
CA ALA A 122 15.68 3.38 -10.99
C ALA A 122 16.04 1.93 -11.27
N THR A 123 16.32 1.16 -10.22
CA THR A 123 16.55 -0.28 -10.31
C THR A 123 15.51 -1.04 -9.50
N PHE A 124 14.83 -1.98 -10.15
CA PHE A 124 13.83 -2.85 -9.57
C PHE A 124 14.37 -4.28 -9.45
N ALA A 125 14.14 -4.94 -8.32
CA ALA A 125 14.61 -6.31 -8.07
C ALA A 125 13.58 -7.13 -7.29
N ALA A 126 13.39 -8.39 -7.70
CA ALA A 126 12.52 -9.33 -7.01
C ALA A 126 13.18 -9.80 -5.71
N ALA A 127 12.75 -9.26 -4.58
CA ALA A 127 13.30 -9.62 -3.27
C ALA A 127 12.37 -9.19 -2.12
N ASP A 128 12.52 -9.87 -0.98
CA ASP A 128 11.99 -9.39 0.30
C ASP A 128 12.84 -8.22 0.80
N ALA A 129 12.25 -7.03 0.86
CA ALA A 129 12.94 -5.81 1.28
C ALA A 129 13.47 -5.88 2.73
N VAL A 130 12.78 -6.59 3.63
CA VAL A 130 13.21 -6.78 5.02
C VAL A 130 14.44 -7.67 5.07
N GLU A 131 14.45 -8.77 4.32
CA GLU A 131 15.61 -9.66 4.25
C GLU A 131 16.81 -9.01 3.55
N VAL A 132 16.57 -8.16 2.56
CA VAL A 132 17.61 -7.31 1.97
C VAL A 132 18.17 -6.36 3.01
N ALA A 133 17.31 -5.67 3.75
CA ALA A 133 17.71 -4.71 4.78
C ALA A 133 18.61 -5.35 5.85
N ARG A 134 18.28 -6.57 6.31
CA ARG A 134 19.11 -7.31 7.28
C ARG A 134 20.53 -7.64 6.82
N ARG A 135 20.76 -7.71 5.51
CA ARG A 135 22.00 -8.21 4.90
C ARG A 135 22.80 -7.12 4.20
N SER A 136 22.27 -5.90 4.15
CA SER A 136 22.79 -4.81 3.36
C SER A 136 23.50 -3.81 4.26
N ASP A 137 24.70 -3.40 3.86
CA ASP A 137 25.39 -2.23 4.43
C ASP A 137 25.12 -0.96 3.58
N ALA A 138 24.15 -1.02 2.66
CA ALA A 138 23.81 0.11 1.82
C ALA A 138 22.98 1.15 2.59
N GLU A 139 23.41 2.40 2.51
CA GLU A 139 22.72 3.53 3.11
C GLU A 139 21.94 4.31 2.06
N TYR A 140 20.80 4.86 2.47
CA TYR A 140 19.88 5.64 1.66
C TYR A 140 19.50 6.91 2.43
N ASP A 141 19.02 7.91 1.71
CA ASP A 141 18.51 9.15 2.30
C ASP A 141 17.04 9.04 2.69
N LEU A 142 16.30 8.20 1.96
CA LEU A 142 14.86 8.00 2.12
C LEU A 142 14.48 6.53 1.93
N LEU A 143 13.72 6.01 2.89
CA LEU A 143 12.99 4.76 2.81
C LEU A 143 11.52 5.09 2.56
N VAL A 144 10.88 4.37 1.62
CA VAL A 144 9.44 4.45 1.40
C VAL A 144 8.81 3.07 1.55
N GLY A 145 7.69 2.99 2.25
CA GLY A 145 6.87 1.77 2.36
C GLY A 145 5.40 2.12 2.25
N CYS A 146 4.90 2.28 1.02
CA CYS A 146 3.53 2.70 0.74
C CYS A 146 2.56 1.50 0.80
N ALA A 147 1.58 1.52 1.71
CA ALA A 147 0.65 0.41 1.96
C ALA A 147 1.38 -0.95 2.11
N PHE A 148 2.42 -0.95 2.96
CA PHE A 148 3.36 -2.04 3.10
C PHE A 148 3.49 -2.56 4.54
N LEU A 149 3.53 -1.67 5.53
CA LEU A 149 3.81 -2.09 6.91
C LEU A 149 2.67 -2.93 7.51
N ASP A 150 1.44 -2.74 7.04
CA ASP A 150 0.25 -3.47 7.48
C ASP A 150 0.14 -4.90 6.93
N ILE A 151 1.10 -5.32 6.10
CA ILE A 151 1.16 -6.69 5.52
C ILE A 151 2.46 -7.43 5.85
N VAL A 152 3.32 -6.87 6.70
CA VAL A 152 4.57 -7.50 7.16
C VAL A 152 4.61 -7.60 8.69
N ASP A 153 5.46 -8.49 9.20
CA ASP A 153 5.69 -8.62 10.64
C ASP A 153 6.44 -7.35 11.12
N LEU A 154 5.69 -6.40 11.68
CA LEU A 154 6.18 -5.06 12.04
C LEU A 154 7.36 -5.14 13.01
N ASP A 155 7.26 -5.97 14.05
CA ASP A 155 8.29 -6.20 15.07
C ASP A 155 9.61 -6.64 14.44
N ARG A 156 9.53 -7.45 13.38
CA ARG A 156 10.70 -7.94 12.66
C ARG A 156 11.17 -6.99 11.57
N ALA A 157 10.28 -6.21 10.97
CA ALA A 157 10.56 -5.42 9.78
C ALA A 157 11.19 -4.07 10.11
N LEU A 158 10.73 -3.41 11.18
CA LEU A 158 10.96 -1.98 11.35
C LEU A 158 12.44 -1.63 11.57
N ASP A 159 13.10 -2.27 12.53
CA ASP A 159 14.52 -2.02 12.86
C ASP A 159 15.47 -2.24 11.65
N PRO A 160 15.42 -3.38 10.93
CA PRO A 160 16.22 -3.56 9.71
C PRO A 160 15.96 -2.49 8.65
N LEU A 161 14.69 -2.15 8.41
CA LEU A 161 14.32 -1.17 7.39
C LEU A 161 14.83 0.23 7.74
N LEU A 162 14.69 0.68 9.00
CA LEU A 162 15.25 1.97 9.42
C LEU A 162 16.78 1.98 9.37
N GLY A 163 17.42 0.82 9.56
CA GLY A 163 18.86 0.64 9.37
C GLY A 163 19.37 0.97 7.96
N LEU A 164 18.51 0.99 6.94
CA LEU A 164 18.87 1.42 5.59
C LEU A 164 19.02 2.94 5.45
N VAL A 165 18.54 3.73 6.40
CA VAL A 165 18.49 5.20 6.30
C VAL A 165 19.13 5.89 7.51
N PRO A 166 20.39 5.60 7.85
CA PRO A 166 21.06 6.33 8.92
C PRO A 166 21.10 7.83 8.57
N ASP A 167 20.68 8.67 9.52
CA ASP A 167 20.51 10.12 9.32
C ASP A 167 19.57 10.49 8.18
N GLY A 168 18.68 9.59 7.78
CA GLY A 168 17.70 9.76 6.72
C GLY A 168 16.27 9.85 7.25
N PHE A 169 15.34 9.64 6.33
CA PHE A 169 13.91 9.64 6.61
C PHE A 169 13.26 8.33 6.18
N ALA A 170 12.21 7.94 6.87
CA ALA A 170 11.32 6.87 6.46
C ALA A 170 9.90 7.42 6.28
N TYR A 171 9.28 7.12 5.14
CA TYR A 171 7.92 7.54 4.81
C TYR A 171 7.04 6.31 4.60
N PHE A 172 6.02 6.17 5.45
CA PHE A 172 5.07 5.07 5.42
C PHE A 172 3.67 5.61 5.14
N PRO A 173 3.36 5.89 3.86
CA PRO A 173 2.03 6.32 3.50
C PRO A 173 1.05 5.16 3.42
N ILE A 174 -0.23 5.47 3.64
CA ILE A 174 -1.37 4.57 3.44
C ILE A 174 -1.20 3.28 4.27
N THR A 175 -0.72 3.39 5.50
CA THR A 175 -0.69 2.25 6.43
C THR A 175 -2.07 2.10 7.06
N PHE A 176 -2.70 0.95 6.88
CA PHE A 176 -4.08 0.68 7.32
C PHE A 176 -4.27 0.82 8.84
N ASP A 177 -5.41 1.38 9.26
CA ASP A 177 -5.74 1.63 10.66
C ASP A 177 -7.20 1.29 11.03
N GLY A 178 -7.64 0.08 10.66
CA GLY A 178 -8.66 -0.66 11.39
C GLY A 178 -10.11 -0.27 11.12
N GLU A 179 -10.36 0.64 10.19
CA GLU A 179 -11.73 1.02 9.81
C GLU A 179 -11.95 0.75 8.32
N THR A 180 -13.10 0.13 8.02
CA THR A 180 -13.61 -0.03 6.67
C THR A 180 -15.12 0.16 6.71
N PHE A 181 -15.65 1.01 5.84
CA PHE A 181 -17.10 1.22 5.76
C PHE A 181 -17.60 1.16 4.32
N LEU A 182 -18.87 0.78 4.18
CA LEU A 182 -19.57 0.67 2.91
C LEU A 182 -20.89 1.44 3.02
N ALA A 183 -21.19 2.29 2.03
CA ALA A 183 -22.46 2.99 1.94
C ALA A 183 -23.11 2.76 0.56
N PRO A 184 -24.45 2.75 0.44
CA PRO A 184 -25.40 2.80 1.55
C PRO A 184 -25.33 1.53 2.42
N GLU A 185 -25.69 1.69 3.69
CA GLU A 185 -25.98 0.56 4.56
C GLU A 185 -27.12 -0.27 3.97
N HIS A 186 -27.09 -1.58 4.19
CA HIS A 186 -28.21 -2.42 3.82
C HIS A 186 -29.41 -2.13 4.73
N GLY A 187 -30.57 -1.84 4.15
CA GLY A 187 -31.81 -1.68 4.90
C GLY A 187 -32.32 -3.02 5.48
N ASP A 188 -33.22 -2.94 6.46
CA ASP A 188 -33.75 -4.11 7.19
C ASP A 188 -34.50 -5.13 6.31
N GLU A 189 -34.97 -4.72 5.13
CA GLU A 189 -35.67 -5.57 4.16
C GLU A 189 -34.74 -6.25 3.14
N ALA A 190 -33.43 -5.98 3.20
CA ALA A 190 -32.46 -6.60 2.29
C ALA A 190 -32.21 -8.08 2.67
N GLU A 191 -31.96 -8.91 1.65
CA GLU A 191 -31.56 -10.31 1.82
C GLU A 191 -30.29 -10.47 2.69
N VAL A 192 -29.45 -9.43 2.68
CA VAL A 192 -28.30 -9.24 3.57
C VAL A 192 -28.56 -7.96 4.36
N GLY A 193 -28.84 -8.07 5.65
CA GLY A 193 -29.10 -6.90 6.52
C GLY A 193 -27.81 -6.21 7.00
N GLY A 194 -27.93 -5.00 7.56
CA GLY A 194 -26.78 -4.23 8.08
C GLY A 194 -25.96 -4.97 9.14
N THR A 195 -26.58 -5.81 9.96
CA THR A 195 -25.89 -6.68 10.92
C THR A 195 -24.93 -7.65 10.24
N THR A 196 -25.34 -8.28 9.13
CA THR A 196 -24.50 -9.24 8.40
C THR A 196 -23.25 -8.55 7.85
N GLU A 197 -23.39 -7.35 7.30
CA GLU A 197 -22.23 -6.60 6.81
C GLU A 197 -21.26 -6.23 7.93
N ARG A 198 -21.77 -5.77 9.08
CA ARG A 198 -20.92 -5.46 10.23
C ARG A 198 -20.09 -6.68 10.61
N VAL A 199 -20.73 -7.84 10.75
CA VAL A 199 -20.05 -9.10 11.10
C VAL A 199 -19.05 -9.52 10.00
N VAL A 200 -19.36 -9.34 8.71
CA VAL A 200 -18.41 -9.62 7.62
C VAL A 200 -17.15 -8.76 7.75
N LEU A 201 -17.30 -7.46 8.02
CA LEU A 201 -16.17 -6.54 8.17
C LEU A 201 -15.37 -6.82 9.45
N ASP A 202 -16.04 -7.12 10.57
CA ASP A 202 -15.40 -7.50 11.83
C ASP A 202 -14.55 -8.77 11.65
N VAL A 203 -15.10 -9.80 10.98
CA VAL A 203 -14.37 -11.03 10.67
C VAL A 203 -13.20 -10.74 9.72
N TYR A 204 -13.41 -9.90 8.70
CA TYR A 204 -12.35 -9.51 7.76
C TYR A 204 -11.16 -8.87 8.49
N HIS A 205 -11.40 -7.91 9.38
CA HIS A 205 -10.33 -7.29 10.17
C HIS A 205 -9.69 -8.29 11.14
N ALA A 206 -10.47 -9.15 11.79
CA ALA A 206 -9.92 -10.21 12.63
C ALA A 206 -9.02 -11.18 11.84
N THR A 207 -9.30 -11.44 10.56
CA THR A 207 -8.38 -12.24 9.73
C THR A 207 -7.01 -11.59 9.55
N MET A 208 -6.91 -10.26 9.59
CA MET A 208 -5.64 -9.53 9.49
C MET A 208 -4.80 -9.69 10.76
N ASP A 209 -5.45 -9.82 11.91
CA ASP A 209 -4.83 -9.98 13.23
C ASP A 209 -4.64 -11.46 13.64
N ALA A 210 -4.91 -12.38 12.71
CA ALA A 210 -4.84 -13.81 12.99
C ALA A 210 -3.43 -14.23 13.45
N PRO A 211 -3.31 -15.10 14.47
CA PRO A 211 -2.01 -15.53 14.99
C PRO A 211 -1.08 -16.10 13.91
N GLY A 212 0.14 -15.56 13.83
CA GLY A 212 1.15 -16.00 12.87
C GLY A 212 0.97 -15.46 11.44
N ARG A 213 -0.04 -14.62 11.21
CA ARG A 213 -0.16 -13.81 9.99
C ARG A 213 0.69 -12.54 10.14
N PRO A 214 1.59 -12.23 9.19
CA PRO A 214 2.26 -10.93 9.14
C PRO A 214 1.27 -9.79 8.89
N GLY A 215 1.54 -8.62 9.46
CA GLY A 215 0.69 -7.44 9.35
C GLY A 215 -0.24 -7.26 10.55
N GLY A 216 -1.21 -6.37 10.41
CA GLY A 216 -2.23 -6.13 11.43
C GLY A 216 -3.26 -5.11 10.98
N SER A 217 -4.47 -5.21 11.54
CA SER A 217 -5.56 -4.30 11.20
C SER A 217 -5.31 -2.88 11.73
N ARG A 218 -4.44 -2.69 12.73
CA ARG A 218 -4.18 -1.42 13.42
C ARG A 218 -2.74 -0.93 13.27
N THR A 219 -1.99 -1.45 12.31
CA THR A 219 -0.57 -1.09 12.12
C THR A 219 -0.36 0.43 12.07
N GLY A 220 -1.26 1.17 11.43
CA GLY A 220 -1.15 2.63 11.31
C GLY A 220 -0.98 3.36 12.64
N ARG A 221 -1.83 3.08 13.64
CA ARG A 221 -1.69 3.70 14.98
C ARG A 221 -0.52 3.13 15.78
N ASP A 222 -0.16 1.87 15.54
CA ASP A 222 0.96 1.23 16.24
C ASP A 222 2.29 1.88 15.86
N LEU A 223 2.41 2.49 14.67
CA LEU A 223 3.61 3.24 14.26
C LEU A 223 4.03 4.33 15.27
N PHE A 224 3.09 4.93 16.00
CA PHE A 224 3.41 5.98 16.98
C PHE A 224 4.12 5.45 18.24
N SER A 225 3.99 4.16 18.56
CA SER A 225 4.80 3.50 19.60
C SER A 225 6.02 2.80 19.02
N GLU A 226 5.85 2.10 17.89
CA GLU A 226 6.90 1.23 17.35
C GLU A 226 8.06 2.01 16.75
N LEU A 227 7.82 3.12 16.02
CA LEU A 227 8.90 3.91 15.44
C LEU A 227 9.87 4.47 16.51
N PRO A 228 9.40 5.13 17.60
CA PRO A 228 10.28 5.53 18.69
C PRO A 228 11.01 4.37 19.37
N ALA A 229 10.39 3.20 19.48
CA ALA A 229 10.98 2.04 20.15
C ALA A 229 12.25 1.53 19.44
N VAL A 230 12.36 1.75 18.13
CA VAL A 230 13.53 1.39 17.30
C VAL A 230 14.34 2.60 16.84
N GLY A 231 14.21 3.75 17.52
CA GLY A 231 15.06 4.93 17.27
C GLY A 231 14.58 5.89 16.17
N GLY A 232 13.38 5.69 15.63
CA GLY A 232 12.73 6.63 14.72
C GLY A 232 11.96 7.73 15.46
N GLU A 233 12.18 8.99 15.11
CA GLU A 233 11.38 10.12 15.59
C GLU A 233 10.27 10.45 14.59
N VAL A 234 9.00 10.33 15.00
CA VAL A 234 7.87 10.77 14.15
C VAL A 234 7.89 12.30 14.01
N VAL A 235 8.12 12.79 12.80
CA VAL A 235 8.24 14.23 12.50
C VAL A 235 7.02 14.81 11.78
N ALA A 236 6.17 13.95 11.19
CA ALA A 236 4.87 14.31 10.68
C ALA A 236 3.97 13.09 10.55
N ALA A 237 2.67 13.30 10.70
CA ALA A 237 1.66 12.30 10.40
C ALA A 237 0.33 12.95 9.98
N GLY A 238 -0.50 12.21 9.27
CA GLY A 238 -1.87 12.61 8.95
C GLY A 238 -2.71 11.48 8.38
N GLY A 239 -4.03 11.68 8.34
CA GLY A 239 -4.96 10.69 7.78
C GLY A 239 -4.84 10.62 6.26
N SER A 240 -4.80 9.39 5.74
CA SER A 240 -4.77 9.08 4.31
C SER A 240 -5.90 8.12 3.92
N ASP A 241 -7.11 8.56 4.25
CA ASP A 241 -8.33 7.80 4.01
C ASP A 241 -8.51 7.49 2.53
N TRP A 242 -8.70 6.23 2.20
CA TRP A 242 -9.32 5.90 0.92
C TRP A 242 -10.79 6.28 1.02
N LEU A 243 -11.25 7.13 0.10
CA LEU A 243 -12.65 7.42 -0.09
C LEU A 243 -12.97 7.30 -1.57
N VAL A 244 -13.84 6.34 -1.91
CA VAL A 244 -14.31 6.10 -3.28
C VAL A 244 -15.81 6.30 -3.31
N THR A 245 -16.26 7.32 -4.04
CA THR A 245 -17.67 7.64 -4.26
C THR A 245 -18.02 7.53 -5.74
N PRO A 246 -19.25 7.15 -6.10
CA PRO A 246 -19.69 7.20 -7.49
C PRO A 246 -19.87 8.66 -7.99
N PRO A 247 -19.74 8.92 -9.30
CA PRO A 247 -19.31 7.98 -10.35
C PRO A 247 -17.82 7.66 -10.21
N TYR A 248 -17.39 6.50 -10.73
CA TYR A 248 -16.00 6.05 -10.71
C TYR A 248 -15.31 6.43 -12.03
N PRO A 249 -14.52 7.52 -12.08
CA PRO A 249 -14.10 8.13 -13.33
C PRO A 249 -12.95 7.41 -14.05
N ALA A 250 -12.20 6.55 -13.34
CA ALA A 250 -11.11 5.76 -13.87
C ALA A 250 -11.38 4.26 -13.55
N GLU A 251 -10.35 3.53 -13.10
CA GLU A 251 -10.45 2.11 -12.79
C GLU A 251 -10.96 1.85 -11.35
N GLU A 252 -11.54 2.84 -10.65
CA GLU A 252 -11.98 2.65 -9.27
C GLU A 252 -13.08 1.57 -9.13
N ALA A 253 -13.88 1.32 -10.16
CA ALA A 253 -14.82 0.19 -10.13
C ALA A 253 -14.12 -1.17 -10.10
N TYR A 254 -13.00 -1.31 -10.83
CA TYR A 254 -12.19 -2.53 -10.76
C TYR A 254 -11.57 -2.68 -9.37
N PHE A 255 -11.04 -1.59 -8.81
CA PHE A 255 -10.55 -1.54 -7.43
C PHE A 255 -11.61 -1.99 -6.42
N LEU A 256 -12.84 -1.46 -6.50
CA LEU A 256 -13.94 -1.83 -5.61
C LEU A 256 -14.35 -3.30 -5.78
N HIS A 257 -14.43 -3.80 -7.01
CA HIS A 257 -14.70 -5.22 -7.24
C HIS A 257 -13.61 -6.10 -6.67
N HIS A 258 -12.33 -5.74 -6.84
CA HIS A 258 -11.20 -6.48 -6.29
C HIS A 258 -11.22 -6.49 -4.75
N LEU A 259 -11.56 -5.36 -4.10
CA LEU A 259 -11.72 -5.29 -2.66
C LEU A 259 -12.86 -6.18 -2.15
N VAL A 260 -14.03 -6.12 -2.78
CA VAL A 260 -15.18 -6.96 -2.39
C VAL A 260 -14.83 -8.45 -2.54
N ASP A 261 -14.16 -8.83 -3.62
CA ASP A 261 -13.71 -10.21 -3.86
C ASP A 261 -12.66 -10.66 -2.83
N GLY A 262 -11.71 -9.79 -2.48
CA GLY A 262 -10.71 -10.06 -1.45
C GLY A 262 -11.30 -10.23 -0.05
N ILE A 263 -12.27 -9.38 0.31
CA ILE A 263 -13.02 -9.51 1.58
C ILE A 263 -13.83 -10.81 1.58
N GLU A 264 -14.55 -11.11 0.49
CA GLU A 264 -15.28 -12.37 0.34
C GLU A 264 -14.36 -13.57 0.53
N GLY A 265 -13.20 -13.60 -0.14
CA GLY A 265 -12.22 -14.67 -0.04
C GLY A 265 -11.72 -14.91 1.38
N ALA A 266 -11.26 -13.83 2.04
CA ALA A 266 -10.72 -13.90 3.39
C ALA A 266 -11.76 -14.37 4.42
N VAL A 267 -12.97 -13.81 4.36
CA VAL A 267 -14.05 -14.18 5.29
C VAL A 267 -14.55 -15.60 5.02
N ARG A 268 -14.67 -16.02 3.75
CA ARG A 268 -15.08 -17.39 3.40
C ARG A 268 -14.09 -18.44 3.92
N GLU A 269 -12.79 -18.16 3.85
CA GLU A 269 -11.77 -19.04 4.40
C GLU A 269 -11.92 -19.17 5.93
N ALA A 270 -12.12 -18.06 6.62
CA ALA A 270 -12.30 -18.04 8.08
C ALA A 270 -13.56 -18.78 8.57
N VAL A 271 -14.68 -18.70 7.84
CA VAL A 271 -15.96 -19.31 8.26
C VAL A 271 -16.14 -20.77 7.83
N THR A 272 -15.24 -21.31 7.00
CA THR A 272 -15.33 -22.71 6.55
C THR A 272 -14.78 -23.66 7.61
N GLU A 273 -15.34 -24.87 7.75
CA GLU A 273 -14.82 -25.89 8.67
C GLU A 273 -13.32 -26.14 8.42
N GLY A 274 -12.48 -25.89 9.44
CA GLY A 274 -11.02 -25.99 9.33
C GLY A 274 -10.32 -24.70 8.91
N GLY A 275 -11.03 -23.59 8.75
CA GLY A 275 -10.45 -22.24 8.78
C GLY A 275 -9.65 -22.08 10.08
N GLY A 276 -8.41 -21.63 9.98
CA GLY A 276 -7.54 -21.46 11.14
C GLY A 276 -8.15 -20.53 12.18
N GLU A 277 -7.67 -20.62 13.43
CA GLU A 277 -8.08 -19.71 14.50
C GLU A 277 -7.75 -18.26 14.09
N ILE A 278 -8.77 -17.41 14.00
CA ILE A 278 -8.60 -15.96 13.81
C ILE A 278 -8.70 -15.21 15.15
N GLY A 279 -9.01 -15.93 16.23
CA GLY A 279 -8.85 -15.52 17.62
C GLY A 279 -10.12 -14.93 18.22
N GLY A 280 -10.42 -15.33 19.47
CA GLY A 280 -11.37 -14.68 20.39
C GLY A 280 -12.66 -14.13 19.74
N ASP A 281 -12.79 -12.81 19.77
CA ASP A 281 -13.96 -12.08 19.24
C ASP A 281 -14.17 -12.33 17.72
N GLY A 282 -13.10 -12.60 16.97
CA GLY A 282 -13.14 -12.95 15.55
C GLY A 282 -13.77 -14.32 15.30
N ASP A 283 -13.43 -15.33 16.12
CA ASP A 283 -14.01 -16.67 16.02
C ASP A 283 -15.52 -16.64 16.39
N GLU A 284 -15.89 -15.82 17.38
CA GLU A 284 -17.29 -15.60 17.75
C GLU A 284 -18.07 -14.93 16.62
N ALA A 285 -17.51 -13.89 15.99
CA ALA A 285 -18.12 -13.23 14.84
C ALA A 285 -18.24 -14.18 13.63
N ALA A 286 -17.20 -14.97 13.34
CA ALA A 286 -17.21 -15.94 12.24
C ALA A 286 -18.30 -17.00 12.41
N SER A 287 -18.57 -17.44 13.65
CA SER A 287 -19.63 -18.41 13.96
C SER A 287 -21.05 -17.92 13.63
N GLN A 288 -21.23 -16.61 13.46
CA GLN A 288 -22.52 -15.99 13.09
C GLN A 288 -22.73 -15.95 11.57
N LEU A 289 -21.72 -16.29 10.77
CA LEU A 289 -21.78 -16.26 9.31
C LEU A 289 -21.85 -17.67 8.72
N SER A 290 -22.55 -17.78 7.60
CA SER A 290 -22.47 -18.96 6.72
C SER A 290 -21.75 -18.58 5.43
N PRO A 291 -21.05 -19.51 4.76
CA PRO A 291 -20.44 -19.24 3.46
C PRO A 291 -21.43 -18.66 2.43
N ALA A 292 -22.70 -19.09 2.48
CA ALA A 292 -23.75 -18.57 1.60
C ALA A 292 -24.10 -17.11 1.90
N ALA A 293 -24.14 -16.71 3.18
CA ALA A 293 -24.39 -15.33 3.58
C ALA A 293 -23.25 -14.39 3.12
N VAL A 294 -21.99 -14.85 3.20
CA VAL A 294 -20.82 -14.09 2.73
C VAL A 294 -20.88 -13.89 1.22
N SER A 295 -21.20 -14.92 0.44
CA SER A 295 -21.35 -14.79 -1.02
C SER A 295 -22.55 -13.92 -1.41
N ALA A 296 -23.67 -13.99 -0.69
CA ALA A 296 -24.81 -13.09 -0.92
C ALA A 296 -24.46 -11.62 -0.64
N TRP A 297 -23.66 -11.36 0.40
CA TRP A 297 -23.12 -10.03 0.70
C TRP A 297 -22.24 -9.53 -0.45
N ALA A 298 -21.29 -10.36 -0.89
CA ALA A 298 -20.37 -10.00 -1.98
C ALA A 298 -21.13 -9.72 -3.28
N ASP A 299 -22.07 -10.58 -3.66
CA ASP A 299 -22.93 -10.38 -4.84
C ASP A 299 -23.73 -9.08 -4.77
N THR A 300 -24.21 -8.72 -3.58
CA THR A 300 -24.92 -7.45 -3.35
C THR A 300 -23.99 -6.25 -3.52
N ARG A 301 -22.76 -6.31 -3.00
CA ARG A 301 -21.77 -5.24 -3.15
C ARG A 301 -21.21 -5.14 -4.57
N HIS A 302 -20.97 -6.24 -5.28
CA HIS A 302 -20.64 -6.23 -6.71
C HIS A 302 -21.76 -5.60 -7.55
N ARG A 303 -23.04 -5.88 -7.24
CA ARG A 303 -24.16 -5.20 -7.91
C ARG A 303 -24.18 -3.71 -7.61
N ALA A 304 -23.93 -3.29 -6.36
CA ALA A 304 -23.85 -1.88 -6.00
C ALA A 304 -22.70 -1.13 -6.71
N VAL A 305 -21.54 -1.77 -6.91
CA VAL A 305 -20.47 -1.22 -7.75
C VAL A 305 -20.94 -1.12 -9.21
N SER A 306 -21.56 -2.17 -9.73
CA SER A 306 -22.00 -2.23 -11.13
C SER A 306 -23.01 -1.13 -11.46
N ASP A 307 -23.88 -0.82 -10.49
CA ASP A 307 -24.93 0.18 -10.56
C ASP A 307 -24.48 1.58 -10.13
N GLU A 308 -23.19 1.79 -9.83
CA GLU A 308 -22.62 3.07 -9.38
C GLU A 308 -23.30 3.64 -8.13
N ARG A 309 -23.53 2.79 -7.12
CA ARG A 309 -24.14 3.16 -5.83
C ARG A 309 -23.24 2.97 -4.62
N LEU A 310 -22.15 2.20 -4.75
CA LEU A 310 -21.27 1.90 -3.62
C LEU A 310 -20.33 3.08 -3.31
N THR A 311 -20.43 3.58 -2.09
CA THR A 311 -19.34 4.35 -1.47
C THR A 311 -18.53 3.41 -0.61
N PHE A 312 -17.21 3.47 -0.71
CA PHE A 312 -16.28 2.73 0.11
C PHE A 312 -15.36 3.71 0.83
N GLY A 313 -15.06 3.42 2.09
CA GLY A 313 -13.97 4.07 2.78
C GLY A 313 -13.12 3.12 3.61
N ALA A 314 -11.84 3.45 3.73
CA ALA A 314 -10.91 2.78 4.63
C ALA A 314 -9.99 3.81 5.29
N HIS A 315 -9.78 3.67 6.60
CA HIS A 315 -8.90 4.57 7.35
C HIS A 315 -7.45 4.11 7.22
N ASN A 316 -6.59 5.03 6.80
CA ASN A 316 -5.14 4.81 6.77
C ASN A 316 -4.42 6.04 7.33
N LEU A 317 -3.15 5.85 7.65
CA LEU A 317 -2.26 6.89 8.13
C LEU A 317 -1.03 7.02 7.24
N ASP A 318 -0.60 8.26 7.04
CA ASP A 318 0.70 8.62 6.50
C ASP A 318 1.61 9.05 7.63
N VAL A 319 2.77 8.42 7.77
CA VAL A 319 3.73 8.72 8.84
C VAL A 319 5.13 8.94 8.26
N ILE A 320 5.81 10.00 8.72
CA ILE A 320 7.22 10.25 8.44
C ILE A 320 8.00 10.14 9.74
N ALA A 321 9.04 9.32 9.71
CA ALA A 321 10.04 9.25 10.76
C ALA A 321 11.39 9.82 10.29
N ARG A 322 12.09 10.49 11.18
CA ARG A 322 13.52 10.78 11.07
C ARG A 322 14.29 9.71 11.83
N VAL A 323 15.35 9.17 11.24
CA VAL A 323 16.18 8.13 11.87
C VAL A 323 17.51 8.77 12.28
N GLY A 324 17.86 8.67 13.56
CA GLY A 324 19.16 9.16 14.04
C GLY A 324 20.30 8.20 13.67
N SER A 325 21.54 8.69 13.59
CA SER A 325 22.71 7.80 13.54
C SER A 325 22.73 6.88 14.77
N ASN A 326 23.02 5.60 14.57
CA ASN A 326 23.44 4.72 15.65
C ASN A 326 24.88 5.09 16.04
N ASP A 327 25.05 6.21 16.74
CA ASP A 327 26.29 6.52 17.44
C ASP A 327 26.40 5.60 18.66
N GLY A 328 26.97 4.41 18.43
CA GLY A 328 27.48 3.51 19.47
C GLY A 328 28.87 3.92 19.95
#